data_AF-A0A4R5V1F8-F1
#
_entry.id   AF-A0A4R5V1F8-F1
#
_cell.length_a   1.000
_cell.length_b   1.000
_cell.length_c   1.000
_cell.angle_alpha   90.00
_cell.angle_beta   90.00
_cell.angle_gamma   90.00
#
_symmetry.space_group_name_H-M   'P 1'
#
loop_
_entity.id
_entity.type
_entity.pdbx_description
1 polymer ?
#
loop_
_entity_poly.entity_id
_entity_poly.type
_entity_poly.pdbx_seq_one_letter_code
_entity_poly.pdbx_strand_id
1 'polypeptide(L)' 'MKNYAGYPVEVIWATVDGEDVEVGVVFQWICGMRRTRWSDGFDQADGANLRYVPYDDAG' A
#
# COMPACT_ATOMS: atom_id res chain seq x y z
N MET A 1 22.45 -10.65 5.66
CA MET A 1 21.13 -10.31 6.22
C MET A 1 20.06 -10.99 5.38
N LYS A 2 19.07 -11.57 6.05
CA LYS A 2 17.96 -12.27 5.43
C LYS A 2 17.07 -11.21 4.73
N ASN A 3 17.18 -11.05 3.40
CA ASN A 3 16.37 -10.15 2.56
C ASN A 3 14.91 -10.63 2.46
N TYR A 4 14.16 -10.62 3.57
CA TYR A 4 12.81 -11.20 3.67
C TYR A 4 11.68 -10.19 3.43
N ALA A 5 11.99 -8.92 3.17
CA ALA A 5 10.98 -7.96 2.75
C ALA A 5 10.81 -8.07 1.23
N GLY A 6 9.59 -8.30 0.75
CA GLY A 6 9.27 -8.05 -0.66
C GLY A 6 9.66 -6.61 -1.05
N TYR A 7 9.78 -6.33 -2.33
CA TYR A 7 9.99 -4.96 -2.80
C TYR A 7 8.64 -4.25 -2.92
N PRO A 8 8.56 -2.96 -2.56
CA PRO A 8 7.32 -2.21 -2.71
C PRO A 8 7.01 -2.04 -4.20
N VAL A 9 5.73 -2.16 -4.58
CA VAL A 9 5.27 -2.06 -5.97
C VAL A 9 4.12 -1.08 -6.15
N GLU A 10 3.29 -0.88 -5.13
CA GLU A 10 2.20 0.09 -5.17
C GLU A 10 2.02 0.76 -3.80
N VAL A 11 1.66 2.04 -3.80
CA VAL A 11 1.15 2.77 -2.64
C VAL A 11 -0.37 2.85 -2.76
N ILE A 12 -1.06 2.59 -1.65
CA ILE A 12 -2.51 2.64 -1.54
C ILE A 12 -2.88 3.96 -0.91
N TRP A 13 -3.69 4.73 -1.61
CA TRP A 13 -4.24 6.00 -1.17
C TRP A 13 -5.74 5.86 -0.92
N ALA A 14 -6.26 6.58 0.07
CA ALA A 14 -7.69 6.76 0.27
C ALA A 14 -8.00 8.26 0.33
N THR A 15 -9.18 8.65 -0.15
CA THR A 15 -9.66 10.03 0.03
C THR A 15 -10.51 10.07 1.30
N VAL A 16 -9.99 10.70 2.36
CA VAL A 16 -10.66 10.88 3.65
C VAL A 16 -10.92 12.37 3.83
N ASP A 17 -12.18 12.75 4.05
CA ASP A 17 -12.61 14.15 4.19
C ASP A 17 -12.15 15.09 3.04
N GLY A 18 -11.95 14.54 1.84
CA GLY A 18 -11.48 15.26 0.66
C GLY A 18 -9.96 15.36 0.50
N GLU A 19 -9.20 14.75 1.42
CA GLU A 19 -7.74 14.68 1.37
C GLU A 19 -7.26 13.27 0.99
N ASP A 20 -6.29 13.19 0.08
CA ASP A 20 -5.65 11.93 -0.28
C ASP A 20 -4.61 11.56 0.80
N VAL A 21 -4.84 10.45 1.49
CA VAL A 21 -3.96 9.91 2.54
C VAL A 21 -3.39 8.56 2.15
N GLU A 22 -2.10 8.33 2.45
CA GLU A 22 -1.47 7.02 2.28
C GLU A 22 -1.97 6.05 3.37
N VAL A 23 -2.61 4.97 2.95
CA VAL A 23 -3.22 3.99 3.85
C VAL A 23 -2.54 2.63 3.80
N GLY A 24 -1.60 2.42 2.89
CA GLY A 24 -0.77 1.23 2.89
C GLY A 24 0.15 1.09 1.69
N VAL A 25 0.95 0.03 1.69
CA VAL A 25 1.90 -0.29 0.62
C VAL A 25 1.79 -1.77 0.25
N VAL A 26 1.72 -2.05 -1.04
CA VAL A 26 1.77 -3.41 -1.59
C VAL A 26 3.22 -3.80 -1.85
N PHE A 27 3.61 -4.95 -1.32
CA PHE A 27 4.91 -5.56 -1.54
C PHE A 27 4.78 -6.78 -2.43
N GLN A 28 5.76 -6.99 -3.31
CA GLN A 28 5.87 -8.17 -4.16
C GLN A 28 7.16 -8.96 -3.84
N TRP A 29 7.02 -10.28 -3.76
CA TRP A 29 8.14 -11.21 -3.57
C TRP A 29 8.53 -11.84 -4.91
N ILE A 30 9.77 -12.31 -5.01
CA ILE A 30 10.31 -12.96 -6.21
C ILE A 30 9.51 -14.21 -6.63
N CYS A 31 8.82 -14.86 -5.70
CA CYS A 31 7.93 -15.98 -5.98
C CYS A 31 6.55 -15.58 -6.54
N GLY A 32 6.32 -14.28 -6.79
CA GLY A 32 5.05 -13.75 -7.29
C GLY A 32 4.02 -13.43 -6.21
N MET A 33 4.28 -13.78 -4.94
CA MET A 33 3.39 -13.44 -3.82
C MET A 33 3.30 -11.92 -3.67
N ARG A 34 2.09 -11.41 -3.42
CA ARG A 34 1.83 -10.01 -3.06
C ARG A 34 1.22 -9.94 -1.66
N ARG A 35 1.63 -8.95 -0.86
CA ARG A 35 1.03 -8.66 0.45
C ARG A 35 0.96 -7.16 0.67
N THR A 36 -0.13 -6.72 1.25
CA THR A 36 -0.32 -5.33 1.65
C THR A 36 0.10 -5.14 3.11
N ARG A 37 0.87 -4.10 3.36
CA ARG A 37 1.08 -3.55 4.70
C ARG A 37 0.22 -2.30 4.82
N TRP A 38 -0.81 -2.36 5.67
CA TRP A 38 -1.65 -1.21 5.96
C TRP A 38 -0.95 -0.27 6.94
N SER A 39 -1.25 1.02 6.83
CA SER A 39 -0.86 2.04 7.80
C SER A 39 -1.48 1.71 9.16
N ASP A 40 -0.74 1.98 10.23
CA ASP A 40 -1.20 1.68 11.59
C ASP A 40 -2.50 2.45 11.89
N GLY A 41 -3.53 1.73 12.33
CA GLY A 41 -4.83 2.32 12.66
C GLY A 41 -5.78 2.53 11.47
N PHE A 42 -5.39 2.16 10.25
CA PHE A 42 -6.31 2.14 9.11
C PHE A 42 -7.18 0.87 9.14
N ASP A 43 -8.49 1.02 9.30
CA ASP A 43 -9.43 -0.08 9.10
C ASP A 43 -9.75 -0.21 7.60
N GLN A 44 -9.48 -1.39 7.04
CA GLN A 44 -9.77 -1.69 5.65
C GLN A 44 -11.27 -1.60 5.33
N ALA A 45 -12.14 -1.79 6.34
CA ALA A 45 -13.58 -1.65 6.19
C ALA A 45 -14.01 -0.18 5.94
N ASP A 46 -13.21 0.79 6.38
CA ASP A 46 -13.44 2.23 6.17
C ASP A 46 -12.92 2.70 4.79
N GLY A 47 -12.18 1.84 4.08
CA GLY A 47 -11.57 2.14 2.79
C GLY A 47 -12.56 2.20 1.63
N ALA A 48 -13.40 3.23 1.57
CA ALA A 48 -14.05 3.61 0.32
C ALA A 48 -13.04 4.30 -0.62
N ASN A 49 -13.12 4.02 -1.93
CA ASN A 49 -12.31 4.69 -2.97
C ASN A 49 -10.78 4.52 -2.86
N LEU A 50 -10.31 3.31 -2.54
CA LEU A 50 -8.87 3.01 -2.56
C LEU A 50 -8.28 3.19 -3.98
N ARG A 51 -7.21 3.97 -4.08
CA ARG A 51 -6.40 4.15 -5.30
C ARG A 51 -5.04 3.49 -5.12
N TYR A 52 -4.68 2.63 -6.07
CA TYR A 52 -3.38 1.97 -6.13
C TYR A 52 -2.50 2.71 -7.13
N VAL A 53 -1.38 3.25 -6.67
CA VAL A 53 -0.43 4.01 -7.48
C VAL A 53 0.89 3.23 -7.51
N PRO A 54 1.54 3.03 -8.68
CA PRO A 54 2.85 2.40 -8.73
C PRO A 54 3.83 3.07 -7.76
N TYR A 55 4.63 2.28 -7.04
CA TYR A 55 5.51 2.82 -5.99
C TYR A 55 6.50 3.86 -6.54
N ASP A 56 7.01 3.64 -7.75
CA ASP A 56 7.92 4.58 -8.41
C ASP A 56 7.26 5.92 -8.80
N ASP A 57 5.93 5.93 -8.92
CA ASP A 57 5.13 7.14 -9.22
C ASP A 57 4.58 7.81 -7.95
N ALA A 58 4.76 7.21 -6.77
CA ALA A 58 4.12 7.63 -5.52
C ALA A 58 4.87 8.73 -4.75
N GLY A 59 6.13 9.02 -5.08
CA GLY A 59 6.88 10.21 -4.63
C GLY A 59 7.54 10.11 -3.27
#